data_AF-A0A5M9J843-F1
#
_entry.id   AF-A0A5M9J843-F1
#
_cell.length_a   1.000
_cell.length_b   1.000
_cell.length_c   1.000
_cell.angle_alpha   90.00
_cell.angle_beta   90.00
_cell.angle_gamma   90.00
#
_symmetry.space_group_name_H-M   'P 1'
#
loop_
_entity.id
_entity.type
_entity.pdbx_description
1 polymer ?
#
loop_
_entity_poly.entity_id
_entity_poly.type
_entity_poly.pdbx_seq_one_letter_code
_entity_poly.pdbx_strand_id
1 'polypeptide(L)'
;MMAALIDQVKTKVDEDKPDNRFEAYVAEIKVHQAKVEDLQKQLAVELETFRERGDSFVSKADPKPKATESKKAPAKEKVQAVEVLNPHALANADGSKLGEQSSGADADVDEDEEEDDDVEATELGKKFAQIKMGDYRTCLQYISSNPSVLAERETDGLLVLAFNSAIAGKDDFARQCVHQALLLQYCRALGKDGVGLFFQAYHYQGSPSPKGILR
;
A
#
# COMPACT_ATOMS: atom_id res chain seq x y z
N MET A 1 -23.25 3.60 -16.06
CA MET A 1 -23.25 2.45 -16.99
C MET A 1 -24.47 2.43 -17.91
N MET A 2 -25.70 2.49 -17.40
CA MET A 2 -26.91 2.49 -18.27
C MET A 2 -27.01 3.70 -19.22
N ALA A 3 -26.59 4.88 -18.78
CA ALA A 3 -26.57 6.08 -19.63
C ALA A 3 -25.66 5.93 -20.87
N ALA A 4 -24.51 5.27 -20.72
CA ALA A 4 -23.58 5.02 -21.82
C ALA A 4 -24.16 4.03 -22.84
N LEU A 5 -24.97 3.06 -22.40
CA LEU A 5 -25.65 2.13 -23.31
C LEU A 5 -26.72 2.86 -24.13
N ILE A 6 -27.46 3.78 -23.53
CA ILE A 6 -28.46 4.59 -24.23
C ILE A 6 -27.78 5.52 -25.25
N ASP A 7 -26.65 6.14 -24.90
CA ASP A 7 -25.86 6.93 -25.86
C ASP A 7 -25.28 6.06 -26.99
N GLN A 8 -24.92 4.81 -26.71
CA GLN A 8 -24.42 3.88 -27.72
C GLN A 8 -25.51 3.40 -28.68
N VAL A 9 -26.74 3.25 -28.22
CA VAL A 9 -27.91 2.99 -29.08
C VAL A 9 -28.27 4.24 -29.86
N LYS A 10 -28.23 5.41 -29.23
CA LYS A 10 -28.51 6.69 -29.89
C LYS A 10 -27.56 6.99 -31.03
N THR A 11 -26.27 6.77 -30.83
CA THR A 11 -25.25 6.94 -31.87
C THR A 11 -25.47 5.99 -33.05
N LYS A 12 -25.78 4.71 -32.81
CA LYS A 12 -26.07 3.75 -33.89
C LYS A 12 -27.35 4.05 -34.67
N VAL A 13 -28.44 4.40 -33.98
CA VAL A 13 -29.68 4.81 -34.64
C VAL A 13 -29.49 6.13 -35.42
N ASP A 14 -28.65 7.05 -34.94
CA ASP A 14 -28.31 8.28 -35.65
C ASP A 14 -27.39 8.03 -36.87
N GLU A 15 -26.54 6.99 -36.83
CA GLU A 15 -25.72 6.53 -37.96
C GLU A 15 -26.56 5.86 -39.05
N ASP A 16 -27.46 4.96 -38.68
CA ASP A 16 -28.28 4.18 -39.62
C ASP A 16 -29.41 5.00 -40.28
N LYS A 17 -29.74 6.18 -39.72
CA LYS A 17 -30.80 7.10 -40.17
C LYS A 17 -32.07 6.41 -40.70
N PRO A 18 -32.69 5.50 -39.93
CA PRO A 18 -33.90 4.82 -40.37
C PRO A 18 -35.09 5.78 -40.38
N ASP A 19 -36.01 5.58 -41.32
CA ASP A 19 -37.26 6.38 -41.42
C ASP A 19 -38.08 6.30 -40.12
N ASN A 20 -38.06 5.15 -39.45
CA ASN A 20 -38.72 4.91 -38.17
C ASN A 20 -37.71 4.80 -37.02
N ARG A 21 -37.20 5.94 -36.55
CA ARG A 21 -36.24 6.02 -35.43
C ARG A 21 -36.67 5.23 -34.20
N PHE A 22 -37.92 5.38 -33.76
CA PHE A 22 -38.42 4.69 -32.56
C PHE A 22 -38.40 3.17 -32.66
N GLU A 23 -38.69 2.61 -33.84
CA GLU A 23 -38.69 1.16 -34.06
C GLU A 23 -37.26 0.61 -34.07
N ALA A 24 -36.32 1.34 -34.66
CA ALA A 24 -34.90 1.04 -34.61
C ALA A 24 -34.33 1.08 -33.18
N TYR A 25 -34.69 2.10 -32.39
CA TYR A 25 -34.33 2.15 -30.96
C TYR A 25 -34.83 0.92 -30.20
N VAL A 26 -36.09 0.52 -30.41
CA VAL A 26 -36.67 -0.65 -29.74
C VAL A 26 -35.99 -1.95 -30.17
N ALA A 27 -35.65 -2.08 -31.46
CA ALA A 27 -34.93 -3.25 -31.97
C ALA A 27 -33.51 -3.34 -31.39
N GLU A 28 -32.77 -2.24 -31.36
CA GLU A 28 -31.42 -2.21 -30.80
C GLU A 28 -31.40 -2.45 -29.28
N ILE A 29 -32.34 -1.86 -28.54
CA ILE A 29 -32.46 -2.10 -27.10
C ILE A 29 -32.76 -3.59 -26.83
N LYS A 30 -33.60 -4.24 -27.63
CA LYS A 30 -33.84 -5.70 -27.53
C LYS A 30 -32.58 -6.52 -27.77
N VAL A 31 -31.74 -6.13 -28.74
CA VAL A 31 -30.44 -6.80 -28.98
C VAL A 31 -29.52 -6.62 -27.78
N HIS A 32 -29.44 -5.42 -27.20
CA HIS A 32 -28.64 -5.18 -26.01
C HIS A 32 -29.19 -5.92 -24.78
N GLN A 33 -30.52 -6.03 -24.64
CA GLN A 33 -31.14 -6.84 -23.60
C GLN A 33 -30.73 -8.31 -23.71
N ALA A 34 -30.80 -8.90 -24.92
CA ALA A 34 -30.37 -10.28 -25.14
C ALA A 34 -28.88 -10.50 -24.81
N LYS A 35 -28.02 -9.53 -25.11
CA LYS A 35 -26.60 -9.58 -24.73
C LYS A 35 -26.39 -9.56 -23.22
N VAL A 36 -27.16 -8.73 -22.51
CA VAL A 36 -27.09 -8.66 -21.04
C VAL A 36 -27.59 -9.97 -20.42
N GLU A 37 -28.67 -10.55 -20.94
CA GLU A 37 -29.17 -11.85 -20.49
C GLU A 37 -28.17 -12.99 -20.74
N ASP A 38 -27.45 -12.97 -21.86
CA ASP A 38 -26.39 -13.94 -22.16
C ASP A 38 -25.19 -13.79 -21.22
N LEU A 39 -24.74 -12.54 -20.98
CA LEU A 39 -23.68 -12.23 -20.00
C LEU A 39 -24.06 -12.68 -18.59
N GLN A 40 -25.32 -12.51 -18.18
CA GLN A 40 -25.81 -12.98 -16.88
C GLN A 40 -25.75 -14.51 -16.77
N LYS A 41 -26.09 -15.25 -17.84
CA LYS A 41 -25.96 -16.71 -17.87
C LYS A 41 -24.50 -17.15 -17.80
N GLN A 42 -23.61 -16.49 -18.55
CA GLN A 42 -22.18 -16.77 -18.52
C GLN A 42 -21.59 -16.51 -17.14
N LEU A 43 -21.96 -15.41 -16.48
CA LEU A 43 -21.53 -15.14 -15.10
C LEU A 43 -22.02 -16.19 -14.12
N ALA A 44 -23.27 -16.67 -14.25
CA ALA A 44 -23.81 -17.71 -13.38
C ALA A 44 -23.01 -19.02 -13.51
N VAL A 45 -22.72 -19.42 -14.75
CA VAL A 45 -21.86 -20.59 -15.03
C VAL A 45 -20.45 -20.38 -14.49
N GLU A 46 -19.85 -19.20 -14.71
CA GLU A 46 -18.52 -18.88 -14.22
C GLU A 46 -18.46 -18.94 -12.68
N LEU A 47 -19.46 -18.39 -11.98
CA LEU A 47 -19.56 -18.49 -10.52
C LEU A 47 -19.68 -19.94 -10.03
N GLU A 48 -20.45 -20.79 -10.71
CA GLU A 48 -20.53 -22.22 -10.38
C GLU A 48 -19.18 -22.91 -10.59
N THR A 49 -18.49 -22.66 -11.71
CA THR A 49 -17.15 -23.22 -11.95
C THR A 49 -16.11 -22.74 -10.94
N PHE A 50 -16.18 -21.47 -10.51
CA PHE A 50 -15.32 -20.94 -9.46
C PHE A 50 -15.62 -21.55 -8.09
N ARG A 51 -16.89 -21.82 -7.79
CA ARG A 51 -17.29 -22.49 -6.55
C ARG A 51 -16.78 -23.93 -6.49
N GLU A 52 -16.94 -24.69 -7.58
CA GLU A 52 -16.41 -26.06 -7.70
C GLU A 52 -14.88 -26.09 -7.63
N ARG A 53 -14.20 -25.12 -8.25
CA ARG A 53 -12.74 -24.99 -8.17
C ARG A 53 -12.27 -24.52 -6.79
N GLY A 54 -13.04 -23.66 -6.11
CA GLY A 54 -12.73 -23.15 -4.77
C GLY A 54 -12.86 -24.18 -3.66
N ASP A 55 -13.83 -25.10 -3.74
CA ASP A 55 -13.97 -26.19 -2.77
C ASP A 55 -12.82 -27.22 -2.84
N SER A 56 -12.06 -27.25 -3.94
CA SER A 56 -10.89 -28.13 -4.07
C SER A 56 -9.60 -27.59 -3.41
N PHE A 57 -9.57 -26.31 -3.01
CA PHE A 57 -8.37 -25.68 -2.43
C PHE A 57 -8.50 -25.29 -0.94
N VAL A 58 -9.69 -25.36 -0.34
CA VAL A 58 -9.85 -25.16 1.11
C VAL A 58 -9.76 -26.52 1.80
N SER A 59 -8.52 -26.99 1.95
CA SER A 59 -8.23 -28.04 2.93
C SER A 59 -8.59 -27.53 4.33
N LYS A 60 -9.53 -28.24 4.97
CA LYS A 60 -9.86 -28.28 6.41
C LYS A 60 -8.96 -27.39 7.27
N ALA A 61 -9.48 -26.23 7.67
CA ALA A 61 -8.92 -25.50 8.80
C ALA A 61 -9.31 -26.25 10.08
N ASP A 62 -8.33 -26.84 10.75
CA ASP A 62 -8.48 -27.39 12.10
C ASP A 62 -9.02 -26.32 13.08
N PRO A 63 -9.96 -26.66 13.98
CA PRO A 63 -10.46 -25.73 14.97
C PRO A 63 -9.36 -25.41 15.99
N LYS A 64 -8.96 -24.13 16.01
CA LYS A 64 -8.08 -23.47 16.98
C LYS A 64 -8.46 -23.84 18.43
N PRO A 65 -7.53 -24.34 19.27
CA PRO A 65 -7.81 -24.57 20.69
C PRO A 65 -8.08 -23.25 21.41
N LYS A 66 -9.16 -23.27 22.21
CA LYS A 66 -9.62 -22.23 23.12
C LYS A 66 -8.50 -21.79 24.07
N ALA A 67 -8.19 -20.50 24.10
CA ALA A 67 -7.32 -19.91 25.11
C ALA A 67 -7.96 -20.04 26.50
N THR A 68 -7.23 -20.64 27.43
CA THR A 68 -7.62 -20.79 28.83
C THR A 68 -7.30 -19.51 29.59
N GLU A 69 -8.35 -18.79 30.00
CA GLU A 69 -8.25 -17.64 30.90
C GLU A 69 -7.60 -18.03 32.23
N SER A 70 -6.46 -17.42 32.56
CA SER A 70 -5.78 -17.59 33.84
C SER A 70 -5.61 -16.23 34.52
N LYS A 71 -6.60 -15.94 35.38
CA LYS A 71 -6.57 -15.18 36.64
C LYS A 71 -5.49 -14.10 36.83
N LYS A 72 -5.95 -12.83 36.85
CA LYS A 72 -5.28 -11.67 37.46
C LYS A 72 -4.97 -11.92 38.94
N ALA A 73 -3.74 -11.63 39.36
CA ALA A 73 -3.35 -11.33 40.74
C ALA A 73 -2.88 -9.86 40.81
N PRO A 74 -3.16 -9.14 41.92
CA PRO A 74 -2.94 -7.69 42.00
C PRO A 74 -1.50 -7.36 42.37
N ALA A 75 -0.87 -6.44 41.63
CA ALA A 75 0.48 -5.94 41.91
C ALA A 75 0.46 -4.43 42.22
N LYS A 76 0.67 -4.14 43.51
CA LYS A 76 1.42 -3.03 44.12
C LYS A 76 1.32 -1.62 43.51
N GLU A 77 0.64 -0.79 44.29
CA GLU A 77 0.70 0.67 44.36
C GLU A 77 2.15 1.20 44.25
N LYS A 78 2.45 1.96 43.19
CA LYS A 78 3.60 2.85 43.12
C LYS A 78 3.07 4.28 43.17
N VAL A 79 3.31 4.94 44.30
CA VAL A 79 3.12 6.39 44.46
C VAL A 79 4.13 7.09 43.55
N GLN A 80 3.66 7.75 42.49
CA GLN A 80 4.46 8.69 41.73
C GLN A 80 4.38 10.04 42.45
N ALA A 81 5.45 10.43 43.13
CA ALA A 81 5.66 11.81 43.54
C ALA A 81 6.00 12.61 42.28
N VAL A 82 5.05 13.43 41.82
CA VAL A 82 5.33 14.45 40.80
C VAL A 82 6.08 15.58 41.50
N GLU A 83 7.40 15.52 41.49
CA GLU A 83 8.22 16.67 41.86
C GLU A 83 8.32 17.59 40.64
N VAL A 84 7.78 18.80 40.79
CA VAL A 84 7.83 19.85 39.77
C VAL A 84 9.20 20.50 39.83
N LEU A 85 9.96 20.44 38.73
CA LEU A 85 11.38 20.84 38.64
C LEU A 85 11.63 22.36 38.75
N ASN A 86 10.63 23.17 39.04
CA ASN A 86 10.85 24.57 39.43
C ASN A 86 9.58 25.21 40.05
N PRO A 87 9.32 25.04 41.35
CA PRO A 87 8.15 25.66 42.00
C PRO A 87 8.22 27.20 42.03
N HIS A 88 9.38 27.79 41.73
CA HIS A 88 9.59 29.23 41.73
C HIS A 88 9.43 29.91 40.36
N ALA A 89 9.25 29.18 39.26
CA ALA A 89 9.10 29.77 37.92
C ALA A 89 7.83 30.64 37.77
N LEU A 90 6.83 30.44 38.64
CA LEU A 90 5.59 31.22 38.65
C LEU A 90 5.60 32.39 39.66
N ALA A 91 6.68 32.57 40.43
CA ALA A 91 6.74 33.56 41.50
C ALA A 91 7.41 34.90 41.11
N ASN A 92 8.07 34.98 39.95
CA ASN A 92 8.80 36.19 39.54
C ASN A 92 8.42 36.63 38.12
N ALA A 93 7.13 36.89 37.91
CA ALA A 93 6.67 37.71 36.80
C ALA A 93 6.61 39.18 37.25
N ASP A 94 7.76 39.78 37.59
CA ASP A 94 7.89 41.24 37.61
C ASP A 94 9.36 41.65 37.68
N GLY A 95 9.82 42.40 36.68
CA GLY A 95 10.91 43.36 36.86
C GLY A 95 12.34 42.93 36.46
N SER A 96 12.73 43.36 35.26
CA SER A 96 13.97 44.13 35.00
C SER A 96 15.34 43.41 34.88
N LYS A 97 15.79 43.37 33.62
CA LYS A 97 17.11 43.78 33.09
C LYS A 97 18.41 42.97 33.37
N LEU A 98 19.04 42.71 32.21
CA LEU A 98 20.46 42.78 31.83
C LEU A 98 21.41 41.65 32.25
N GLY A 99 22.08 41.12 31.22
CA GLY A 99 23.31 40.34 31.35
C GLY A 99 23.61 39.57 30.08
N GLU A 100 24.18 40.24 29.07
CA GLU A 100 24.87 39.63 27.94
C GLU A 100 25.83 38.53 28.40
N GLN A 101 25.83 37.39 27.71
CA GLN A 101 27.09 36.69 27.45
C GLN A 101 27.03 35.83 26.17
N SER A 102 28.06 36.08 25.37
CA SER A 102 28.40 35.67 24.01
C SER A 102 28.33 34.18 23.69
N SER A 103 27.93 33.91 22.45
CA SER A 103 28.08 32.64 21.71
C SER A 103 29.55 32.21 21.52
N GLY A 104 29.76 30.89 21.40
CA GLY A 104 31.01 30.21 21.04
C GLY A 104 31.08 28.87 21.77
N ALA A 105 30.36 27.85 21.30
CA ALA A 105 30.83 26.84 20.35
C ALA A 105 32.00 26.02 20.91
N ASP A 106 31.66 24.92 21.60
CA ASP A 106 32.42 23.66 21.73
C ASP A 106 31.72 22.83 22.82
N ALA A 107 30.85 21.92 22.41
CA ALA A 107 30.38 20.83 23.25
C ALA A 107 30.04 19.65 22.34
N ASP A 108 30.70 18.54 22.62
CA ASP A 108 30.60 17.22 21.99
C ASP A 108 29.20 16.91 21.45
N VAL A 109 29.18 16.40 20.23
CA VAL A 109 28.09 15.55 19.76
C VAL A 109 28.25 14.24 20.51
N ASP A 110 27.64 14.14 21.69
CA ASP A 110 27.28 12.85 22.24
C ASP A 110 26.26 12.26 21.26
N GLU A 111 26.74 11.31 20.46
CA GLU A 111 25.94 10.32 19.74
C GLU A 111 25.22 9.46 20.79
N ASP A 112 24.23 10.05 21.45
CA ASP A 112 23.18 9.28 22.07
C ASP A 112 22.38 8.69 20.91
N GLU A 113 22.77 7.48 20.50
CA GLU A 113 21.93 6.50 19.83
C GLU A 113 20.67 6.35 20.70
N GLU A 114 19.70 7.26 20.50
CA GLU A 114 18.31 6.96 20.79
C GLU A 114 18.00 5.73 19.94
N GLU A 115 18.06 4.55 20.60
CA GLU A 115 17.28 3.37 20.26
C GLU A 115 15.79 3.79 20.30
N ASP A 116 15.42 4.64 19.35
CA ASP A 116 14.06 4.87 18.96
C ASP A 116 13.53 3.50 18.50
N ASP A 117 12.23 3.27 18.67
CA ASP A 117 11.54 2.06 18.23
C ASP A 117 11.55 1.95 16.69
N ASP A 118 12.74 1.86 16.11
CA ASP A 118 13.03 2.09 14.71
C ASP A 118 12.41 0.96 13.91
N VAL A 119 11.50 1.37 13.04
CA VAL A 119 11.06 0.55 11.90
C VAL A 119 12.24 0.50 10.93
N GLU A 120 13.34 -0.13 11.36
CA GLU A 120 14.48 -0.39 10.53
C GLU A 120 14.10 -1.44 9.49
N ALA A 121 14.46 -1.17 8.23
CA ALA A 121 14.41 -2.19 7.20
C ALA A 121 15.27 -3.39 7.64
N THR A 122 14.64 -4.56 7.73
CA THR A 122 15.34 -5.83 7.91
C THR A 122 16.36 -6.00 6.78
N GLU A 123 17.35 -6.87 6.96
CA GLU A 123 18.32 -7.17 5.90
C GLU A 123 17.66 -7.57 4.56
N LEU A 124 16.45 -8.13 4.61
CA LEU A 124 15.66 -8.45 3.43
C LEU A 124 15.21 -7.18 2.68
N GLY A 125 14.59 -6.22 3.38
CA GLY A 125 14.25 -4.91 2.83
C GLY A 125 15.48 -4.14 2.31
N LYS A 126 16.61 -4.18 3.04
CA LYS A 126 17.88 -3.56 2.62
C LYS A 126 18.42 -4.15 1.31
N LYS A 127 18.38 -5.48 1.14
CA LYS A 127 18.77 -6.17 -0.10
C LYS A 127 17.82 -5.86 -1.25
N PHE A 128 16.51 -5.77 -0.98
CA PHE A 128 15.53 -5.39 -1.99
C PHE A 128 15.69 -3.94 -2.45
N ALA A 129 16.02 -3.02 -1.53
CA ALA A 129 16.30 -1.62 -1.83
C ALA A 129 17.47 -1.43 -2.81
N GLN A 130 18.47 -2.31 -2.79
CA GLN A 130 19.64 -2.24 -3.68
C GLN A 130 19.33 -2.65 -5.13
N ILE A 131 18.20 -3.32 -5.39
CA ILE A 131 17.82 -3.73 -6.74
C ILE A 131 17.46 -2.49 -7.56
N LYS A 132 18.11 -2.34 -8.72
CA LYS A 132 17.94 -1.18 -9.60
C LYS A 132 16.48 -1.01 -10.05
N MET A 133 16.04 0.25 -10.12
CA MET A 133 14.74 0.59 -10.70
C MET A 133 14.64 0.07 -12.14
N GLY A 134 13.56 -0.66 -12.43
CA GLY A 134 13.28 -1.26 -13.75
C GLY A 134 13.73 -2.73 -13.90
N ASP A 135 14.48 -3.27 -12.94
CA ASP A 135 14.95 -4.66 -13.00
C ASP A 135 13.92 -5.64 -12.39
N TYR A 136 12.73 -5.63 -12.99
CA TYR A 136 11.54 -6.33 -12.51
C TYR A 136 11.71 -7.85 -12.42
N ARG A 137 12.58 -8.44 -13.24
CA ARG A 137 12.90 -9.88 -13.20
C ARG A 137 13.58 -10.25 -11.89
N THR A 138 14.55 -9.44 -11.47
CA THR A 138 15.29 -9.63 -10.22
C THR A 138 14.37 -9.38 -9.02
N CYS A 139 13.50 -8.36 -9.09
CA CYS A 139 12.48 -8.12 -8.06
C CYS A 139 11.52 -9.32 -7.89
N LEU A 140 10.98 -9.87 -8.98
CA LEU A 140 10.09 -11.04 -8.91
C LEU A 140 10.82 -12.26 -8.34
N GLN A 141 12.05 -12.52 -8.77
CA GLN A 141 12.83 -13.64 -8.24
C GLN A 141 13.07 -13.48 -6.72
N TYR A 142 13.40 -12.27 -6.28
CA TYR A 142 13.62 -11.99 -4.87
C TYR A 142 12.34 -12.19 -4.03
N ILE A 143 11.21 -11.65 -4.49
CA ILE A 143 9.90 -11.79 -3.82
C ILE A 143 9.46 -13.26 -3.79
N SER A 144 9.68 -14.01 -4.88
CA SER A 144 9.33 -15.44 -4.94
C SER A 144 10.17 -16.29 -3.99
N SER A 145 11.44 -15.91 -3.77
CA SER A 145 12.34 -16.61 -2.85
C SER A 145 12.10 -16.23 -1.39
N ASN A 146 11.64 -14.99 -1.14
CA ASN A 146 11.40 -14.46 0.21
C ASN A 146 10.02 -13.81 0.30
N PRO A 147 8.94 -14.60 0.47
CA PRO A 147 7.59 -14.05 0.60
C PRO A 147 7.40 -13.16 1.83
N SER A 148 8.28 -13.26 2.84
CA SER A 148 8.29 -12.41 4.02
C SER A 148 8.57 -10.94 3.70
N VAL A 149 9.17 -10.63 2.55
CA VAL A 149 9.44 -9.24 2.14
C VAL A 149 8.17 -8.44 1.82
N LEU A 150 7.05 -9.14 1.60
CA LEU A 150 5.73 -8.52 1.37
C LEU A 150 5.04 -8.07 2.67
N ALA A 151 5.68 -8.26 3.83
CA ALA A 151 5.17 -7.75 5.09
C ALA A 151 5.17 -6.21 5.11
N GLU A 152 4.17 -5.62 5.76
CA GLU A 152 4.00 -4.17 5.86
C GLU A 152 5.22 -3.50 6.53
N ARG A 153 5.76 -4.13 7.57
CA ARG A 153 6.97 -3.69 8.26
C ARG A 153 8.16 -3.46 7.31
N GLU A 154 8.32 -4.31 6.29
CA GLU A 154 9.43 -4.16 5.34
C GLU A 154 9.22 -2.98 4.41
N THR A 155 7.97 -2.72 4.01
CA THR A 155 7.61 -1.57 3.18
C THR A 155 7.85 -0.27 3.95
N ASP A 156 7.43 -0.22 5.21
CA ASP A 156 7.64 0.94 6.08
C ASP A 156 9.14 1.17 6.34
N GLY A 157 9.91 0.10 6.58
CA GLY A 157 11.37 0.21 6.75
C GLY A 157 12.10 0.70 5.50
N LEU A 158 11.61 0.33 4.30
CA LEU A 158 12.10 0.88 3.03
C LEU A 158 11.82 2.39 2.89
N LEU A 159 10.69 2.88 3.41
CA LEU A 159 10.35 4.30 3.41
C LEU A 159 11.20 5.09 4.41
N VAL A 160 11.47 4.53 5.60
CA VAL A 160 12.41 5.12 6.58
C VAL A 160 13.81 5.21 5.98
N LEU A 161 14.29 4.14 5.32
CA LEU A 161 15.57 4.17 4.59
C LEU A 161 15.58 5.24 3.50
N ALA A 162 14.48 5.41 2.76
CA ALA A 162 14.38 6.45 1.75
C ALA A 162 14.50 7.85 2.36
N PHE A 163 13.83 8.08 3.49
CA PHE A 163 13.87 9.34 4.22
C PHE A 163 15.28 9.66 4.73
N ASN A 164 15.93 8.71 5.40
CA ASN A 164 17.31 8.84 5.87
C ASN A 164 18.29 9.09 4.71
N SER A 165 18.06 8.46 3.57
CA SER A 165 18.88 8.65 2.36
C SER A 165 18.68 10.03 1.74
N ALA A 166 17.47 10.58 1.78
CA ALA A 166 17.18 11.94 1.32
C ALA A 166 17.83 12.98 2.24
N ILE A 167 17.79 12.78 3.57
CA ILE A 167 18.51 13.62 4.54
C ILE A 167 20.01 13.61 4.26
N ALA A 168 20.58 12.45 3.93
CA ALA A 168 21.98 12.29 3.57
C ALA A 168 22.36 12.83 2.17
N GLY A 169 21.42 13.43 1.43
CA GLY A 169 21.65 13.97 0.09
C GLY A 169 21.80 12.91 -1.02
N LYS A 170 21.41 11.66 -0.75
CA LYS A 170 21.46 10.54 -1.70
C LYS A 170 20.13 10.36 -2.44
N ASP A 171 19.73 11.38 -3.19
CA ASP A 171 18.40 11.46 -3.80
C ASP A 171 18.09 10.31 -4.77
N ASP A 172 19.08 9.82 -5.52
CA ASP A 172 18.90 8.68 -6.44
C ASP A 172 18.54 7.40 -5.70
N PHE A 173 19.21 7.16 -4.57
CA PHE A 173 18.96 6.00 -3.74
C PHE A 173 17.63 6.14 -2.98
N ALA A 174 17.30 7.34 -2.49
CA ALA A 174 16.01 7.62 -1.89
C ALA A 174 14.85 7.33 -2.87
N ARG A 175 14.95 7.82 -4.12
CA ARG A 175 13.96 7.50 -5.19
C ARG A 175 13.84 6.01 -5.44
N GLN A 176 14.97 5.29 -5.44
CA GLN A 176 14.97 3.83 -5.61
C GLN A 176 14.25 3.14 -4.46
N CYS A 177 14.54 3.49 -3.21
CA CYS A 177 13.85 2.94 -2.04
C CYS A 177 12.33 3.20 -2.08
N VAL A 178 11.90 4.41 -2.45
CA VAL A 178 10.47 4.75 -2.62
C VAL A 178 9.82 3.89 -3.70
N HIS A 179 10.47 3.76 -4.87
CA HIS A 179 9.96 2.92 -5.95
C HIS A 179 9.79 1.46 -5.51
N GLN A 180 10.78 0.92 -4.78
CA GLN A 180 10.71 -0.45 -4.27
C GLN A 180 9.61 -0.63 -3.21
N ALA A 181 9.41 0.35 -2.32
CA ALA A 181 8.31 0.34 -1.36
C ALA A 181 6.92 0.33 -2.05
N LEU A 182 6.73 1.21 -3.05
CA LEU A 182 5.51 1.24 -3.87
C LEU A 182 5.25 -0.09 -4.58
N LEU A 183 6.31 -0.71 -5.12
CA LEU A 183 6.20 -2.02 -5.76
C LEU A 183 5.68 -3.09 -4.79
N LEU A 184 6.19 -3.14 -3.56
CA LEU A 184 5.71 -4.06 -2.53
C LEU A 184 4.25 -3.77 -2.13
N GLN A 185 3.90 -2.50 -1.99
CA GLN A 185 2.52 -2.08 -1.70
C GLN A 185 1.54 -2.57 -2.77
N TYR A 186 1.89 -2.44 -4.05
CA TYR A 186 1.07 -2.97 -5.15
C TYR A 186 1.04 -4.50 -5.13
N CYS A 187 2.19 -5.17 -4.95
CA CYS A 187 2.24 -6.63 -4.87
C CYS A 187 1.33 -7.17 -3.76
N ARG A 188 1.25 -6.48 -2.61
CA ARG A 188 0.33 -6.81 -1.52
C ARG A 188 -1.14 -6.63 -1.91
N ALA A 189 -1.47 -5.54 -2.60
CA ALA A 189 -2.84 -5.28 -3.08
C ALA A 189 -3.33 -6.33 -4.09
N LEU A 190 -2.42 -6.95 -4.85
CA LEU A 190 -2.74 -7.96 -5.87
C LEU A 190 -2.87 -9.39 -5.31
N GLY A 191 -2.41 -9.66 -4.09
CA GLY A 191 -2.47 -10.99 -3.45
C GLY A 191 -1.43 -12.01 -3.96
N LYS A 192 -1.39 -13.19 -3.33
CA LYS A 192 -0.33 -14.22 -3.52
C LYS A 192 -0.09 -14.62 -4.98
N ASP A 193 -1.15 -14.76 -5.78
CA ASP A 193 -1.05 -15.20 -7.18
C ASP A 193 -1.01 -14.04 -8.19
N GLY A 194 -1.35 -12.82 -7.77
CA GLY A 194 -1.40 -11.65 -8.65
C GLY A 194 -0.03 -11.03 -8.95
N VAL A 195 0.98 -11.31 -8.12
CA VAL A 195 2.33 -10.77 -8.26
C VAL A 195 2.97 -11.24 -9.57
N GLY A 196 2.86 -12.53 -9.91
CA GLY A 196 3.40 -13.07 -11.16
C GLY A 196 2.79 -12.44 -12.40
N LEU A 197 1.46 -12.24 -12.40
CA LEU A 197 0.72 -11.61 -13.51
C LEU A 197 1.08 -10.13 -13.67
N PHE A 198 1.30 -9.41 -12.57
CA PHE A 198 1.75 -8.02 -12.60
C PHE A 198 3.09 -7.89 -13.32
N PHE A 199 4.09 -8.66 -12.90
CA PHE A 199 5.40 -8.61 -13.52
C PHE A 199 5.39 -9.14 -14.96
N GLN A 200 4.52 -10.09 -15.30
CA GLN A 200 4.31 -10.54 -16.68
C GLN A 200 3.71 -9.43 -17.55
N ALA A 201 2.71 -8.69 -17.06
CA ALA A 201 2.13 -7.54 -17.75
C ALA A 201 3.17 -6.42 -17.96
N TYR A 202 4.02 -6.17 -16.97
CA TYR A 202 5.14 -5.22 -17.09
C TYR A 202 6.22 -5.68 -18.07
N HIS A 203 6.53 -6.98 -18.14
CA HIS A 203 7.56 -7.52 -19.04
C HIS A 203 7.13 -7.48 -20.51
N TYR A 204 5.83 -7.66 -20.80
CA TYR A 204 5.29 -7.50 -22.15
C TYR A 204 5.25 -6.05 -22.62
N GLN A 205 5.30 -5.06 -21.71
CA GLN A 205 5.37 -3.63 -22.03
C GLN A 205 6.82 -3.15 -22.20
N GLY A 206 7.52 -3.67 -23.21
CA GLY A 206 8.69 -3.01 -23.80
C GLY A 206 8.33 -1.76 -24.65
N SER A 207 7.18 -1.14 -24.41
CA SER A 207 6.62 0.03 -25.12
C SER A 207 6.13 1.02 -24.06
N PRO A 208 6.21 2.35 -24.30
CA PRO A 208 6.51 3.35 -23.29
C PRO A 208 5.52 3.31 -22.14
N SER A 209 6.07 3.43 -20.93
CA SER A 209 5.35 3.47 -19.66
C SER A 209 4.02 4.23 -19.75
N PRO A 210 2.93 3.72 -19.14
CA PRO A 210 1.74 4.51 -18.94
C PRO A 210 2.13 5.65 -17.99
N LYS A 211 2.45 6.81 -18.58
CA LYS A 211 2.60 8.10 -17.91
C LYS A 211 1.29 8.41 -17.21
N GLY A 212 1.09 7.88 -16.01
CA GLY A 212 -0.18 8.05 -15.30
C GLY A 212 -0.33 7.30 -13.97
N ILE A 213 0.59 6.41 -13.59
CA ILE A 213 0.47 5.66 -12.31
C ILE A 213 1.28 6.29 -11.17
N LEU A 214 2.17 7.24 -11.48
CA LEU A 214 2.97 7.98 -10.49
C LEU A 214 2.86 9.50 -10.71
N ARG A 215 1.67 10.04 -10.46
CA ARG A 215 1.48 11.47 -10.20
C ARG A 215 0.67 11.64 -8.92
#